data_AF-A0A952V230-F1
#
_entry.id   AF-A0A952V230-F1
#
_cell.length_a   1.000
_cell.length_b   1.000
_cell.length_c   1.000
_cell.angle_alpha   90.00
_cell.angle_beta   90.00
_cell.angle_gamma   90.00
#
_symmetry.space_group_name_H-M   'P 1'
#
loop_
_entity.id
_entity.type
_entity.pdbx_description
1 polymer ?
#
loop_
_entity_poly.entity_id
_entity_poly.type
_entity_poly.pdbx_seq_one_letter_code
_entity_poly.pdbx_strand_id
1 'polypeptide(L)'
;MIRIGVTEAALRKTIENIAPDWHAKKKKSWSDIKAAYLALQSELCAYCEGARDFIRSEITDADTAPAENDGEFAVEHFRPKGITARWPDRFSLERFAHYGIDPKVVFNGHANGYDELRFSPWNYVVSCYTCNSTLKGNRFPIALAAGVASGADRQHIAALNKTERPLLLFPLGALDVDPEHAIGWNGVIPIPNPTATAATQLRAKVTIVFFRLDGVGRPRLLEARFRQLGALIGLITLLPEMDREAAVSAGPFRACLRAFYAEWKKSPQAAAARLGATNAEIEKIAAAVEARRKAAASGKLRRARPKRAKKPTR
;
A
#
# COMPACT_ATOMS: atom_id res chain seq x y z
N MET A 1 2.67 0.53 -2.19
CA MET A 1 1.22 0.50 -2.42
C MET A 1 0.95 -0.69 -3.32
N ILE A 2 0.03 -1.56 -2.92
CA ILE A 2 -0.35 -2.76 -3.67
C ILE A 2 -1.78 -2.59 -4.15
N ARG A 3 -2.12 -3.28 -5.25
CA ARG A 3 -3.50 -3.50 -5.64
C ARG A 3 -4.20 -4.38 -4.59
N ILE A 4 -5.36 -3.94 -4.13
CA ILE A 4 -6.31 -4.71 -3.34
C ILE A 4 -7.20 -5.46 -4.34
N GLY A 5 -6.78 -6.68 -4.71
CA GLY A 5 -7.44 -7.47 -5.75
C GLY A 5 -8.83 -7.93 -5.32
N VAL A 6 -9.86 -7.18 -5.74
CA VAL A 6 -11.27 -7.50 -5.44
C VAL A 6 -12.16 -7.24 -6.66
N THR A 7 -13.07 -8.17 -6.95
CA THR A 7 -14.13 -7.99 -7.95
C THR A 7 -15.36 -7.34 -7.33
N GLU A 8 -16.31 -6.91 -8.15
CA GLU A 8 -17.56 -6.34 -7.63
C GLU A 8 -18.35 -7.30 -6.77
N ALA A 9 -18.54 -8.53 -7.26
CA ALA A 9 -19.22 -9.58 -6.52
C ALA A 9 -18.49 -9.92 -5.21
N ALA A 10 -17.15 -9.97 -5.23
CA ALA A 10 -16.37 -10.25 -4.03
C ALA A 10 -16.43 -9.12 -3.00
N LEU A 11 -16.38 -7.86 -3.44
CA LEU A 11 -16.51 -6.70 -2.55
C LEU A 11 -17.89 -6.68 -1.88
N ARG A 12 -18.95 -6.83 -2.68
CA ARG A 12 -20.33 -6.93 -2.22
C ARG A 12 -20.48 -8.05 -1.19
N LYS A 13 -20.06 -9.27 -1.55
CA LYS A 13 -20.14 -10.43 -0.65
C LYS A 13 -19.38 -10.22 0.65
N THR A 14 -18.22 -9.56 0.60
CA THR A 14 -17.42 -9.28 1.81
C THR A 14 -18.14 -8.29 2.72
N ILE A 15 -18.75 -7.24 2.15
CA ILE A 15 -19.58 -6.29 2.89
C ILE A 15 -20.81 -6.99 3.46
N GLU A 16 -21.54 -7.79 2.69
CA GLU A 16 -22.73 -8.51 3.16
C GLU A 16 -22.41 -9.52 4.27
N ASN A 17 -21.26 -10.19 4.21
CA ASN A 17 -20.86 -11.14 5.26
C ASN A 17 -20.48 -10.45 6.58
N ILE A 18 -19.90 -9.25 6.53
CA ILE A 18 -19.35 -8.56 7.70
C ILE A 18 -20.32 -7.50 8.26
N ALA A 19 -21.11 -6.90 7.38
CA ALA A 19 -22.07 -5.83 7.65
C ALA A 19 -23.36 -6.06 6.83
N PRO A 20 -24.13 -7.13 7.11
CA PRO A 20 -25.24 -7.62 6.27
C PRO A 20 -26.30 -6.56 5.98
N ASP A 21 -26.60 -5.71 6.94
CA ASP A 21 -27.65 -4.69 6.79
C ASP A 21 -27.15 -3.40 6.11
N TRP A 22 -25.86 -3.27 5.80
CA TRP A 22 -25.30 -1.99 5.37
C TRP A 22 -25.93 -1.47 4.08
N HIS A 23 -26.23 -2.34 3.12
CA HIS A 23 -26.90 -1.93 1.89
C HIS A 23 -28.33 -1.43 2.12
N ALA A 24 -29.06 -2.04 3.07
CA ALA A 24 -30.44 -1.74 3.40
C ALA A 24 -30.61 -0.59 4.41
N LYS A 25 -29.55 -0.22 5.15
CA LYS A 25 -29.56 0.86 6.15
C LYS A 25 -29.95 2.20 5.50
N LYS A 26 -30.98 2.85 6.06
CA LYS A 26 -31.38 4.22 5.71
C LYS A 26 -30.30 5.25 6.05
N LYS A 27 -29.60 5.06 7.17
CA LYS A 27 -28.46 5.89 7.60
C LYS A 27 -27.20 5.02 7.60
N LYS A 28 -26.43 5.11 6.51
CA LYS A 28 -25.16 4.39 6.37
C LYS A 28 -24.08 5.11 7.18
N SER A 29 -23.30 4.36 7.96
CA SER A 29 -22.07 4.84 8.57
C SER A 29 -20.87 4.16 7.89
N TRP A 30 -19.79 4.90 7.70
CA TRP A 30 -18.51 4.35 7.22
C TRP A 30 -17.88 3.42 8.26
N SER A 31 -18.14 3.65 9.55
CA SER A 31 -17.66 2.76 10.62
C SER A 31 -18.27 1.36 10.51
N ASP A 32 -19.48 1.23 9.95
CA ASP A 32 -20.17 -0.07 9.79
C ASP A 32 -19.43 -1.02 8.85
N ILE A 33 -18.72 -0.50 7.85
CA ILE A 33 -18.02 -1.29 6.81
C ILE A 33 -16.51 -1.36 7.03
N LYS A 34 -15.99 -0.67 8.04
CA LYS A 34 -14.55 -0.62 8.34
C LYS A 34 -13.92 -2.00 8.46
N ALA A 35 -14.58 -2.93 9.14
CA ALA A 35 -14.12 -4.30 9.28
C ALA A 35 -14.01 -5.04 7.93
N ALA A 36 -14.91 -4.77 6.99
CA ALA A 36 -14.85 -5.35 5.65
C ALA A 36 -13.61 -4.89 4.87
N TYR A 37 -13.31 -3.59 4.90
CA TYR A 37 -12.12 -3.06 4.23
C TYR A 37 -10.81 -3.44 4.93
N LEU A 38 -10.80 -3.54 6.26
CA LEU A 38 -9.66 -4.09 6.99
C LEU A 38 -9.36 -5.54 6.57
N ALA A 39 -10.40 -6.38 6.45
CA ALA A 39 -10.25 -7.75 5.97
C ALA A 39 -9.71 -7.80 4.53
N LEU A 40 -10.28 -6.99 3.61
CA LEU A 40 -9.82 -6.91 2.21
C LEU A 40 -8.36 -6.45 2.09
N GLN A 41 -7.93 -5.55 2.97
CA GLN A 41 -6.59 -4.96 2.95
C GLN A 41 -5.58 -5.69 3.82
N SER A 42 -5.97 -6.81 4.44
CA SER A 42 -5.13 -7.54 5.39
C SER A 42 -4.60 -6.65 6.53
N GLU A 43 -5.44 -5.74 7.03
CA GLU A 43 -5.08 -4.78 8.08
C GLU A 43 -3.86 -3.90 7.77
N LEU A 44 -3.64 -3.59 6.49
CA LEU A 44 -2.61 -2.66 6.04
C LEU A 44 -3.21 -1.33 5.58
N CYS A 45 -2.43 -0.26 5.77
CA CYS A 45 -2.74 1.04 5.16
C CYS A 45 -2.73 0.94 3.64
N ALA A 46 -3.81 1.39 2.99
CA ALA A 46 -3.92 1.39 1.53
C ALA A 46 -2.79 2.19 0.84
N TYR A 47 -2.22 3.20 1.51
CA TYR A 47 -1.18 4.06 0.94
C TYR A 47 0.24 3.61 1.29
N CYS A 48 0.57 3.59 2.58
CA CYS A 48 1.93 3.31 3.03
C CYS A 48 2.21 1.84 3.33
N GLU A 49 1.18 0.97 3.32
CA GLU A 49 1.27 -0.47 3.63
C GLU A 49 1.79 -0.80 5.03
N GLY A 50 1.82 0.18 5.93
CA GLY A 50 2.13 -0.06 7.34
C GLY A 50 1.02 -0.87 8.00
N ALA A 51 1.40 -1.85 8.83
CA ALA A 51 0.49 -2.58 9.71
C ALA A 51 0.19 -1.78 10.99
N ARG A 52 -0.87 -2.17 11.72
CA ARG A 52 -1.37 -1.47 12.91
C ARG A 52 -0.27 -1.16 13.94
N ASP A 53 0.59 -2.12 14.28
CA ASP A 53 1.65 -1.92 15.28
C ASP A 53 2.67 -0.86 14.86
N PHE A 54 3.06 -0.86 13.58
CA PHE A 54 3.93 0.19 13.02
C PHE A 54 3.23 1.56 13.08
N ILE A 55 1.96 1.61 12.67
CA ILE A 55 1.18 2.87 12.67
C ILE A 55 1.05 3.44 14.08
N ARG A 56 0.75 2.60 15.08
CA ARG A 56 0.70 3.05 16.48
C ARG A 56 2.03 3.66 16.91
N SER A 57 3.16 3.00 16.60
CA SER A 57 4.49 3.55 16.91
C SER A 57 4.87 4.82 16.14
N GLU A 58 4.25 5.08 14.97
CA GLU A 58 4.44 6.33 14.22
C GLU A 58 3.66 7.49 14.87
N ILE A 59 2.56 7.19 15.56
CA ILE A 59 1.63 8.14 16.17
C ILE A 59 2.02 8.50 17.61
N THR A 60 2.44 7.54 18.43
CA THR A 60 2.73 7.76 19.87
C THR A 60 3.88 8.71 20.15
N ASP A 61 4.80 8.88 19.20
CA ASP A 61 6.00 9.71 19.38
C ASP A 61 5.88 11.08 18.70
N ALA A 62 4.78 11.30 17.97
CA ALA A 62 4.40 12.64 17.57
C ALA A 62 3.59 13.23 18.73
N ASP A 63 4.09 14.27 19.40
CA ASP A 63 3.47 15.02 20.52
C ASP A 63 2.09 15.67 20.19
N THR A 64 1.41 15.19 19.15
CA THR A 64 0.22 15.80 18.53
C THR A 64 -0.87 14.78 18.21
N ALA A 65 -0.68 13.49 18.52
CA ALA A 65 -1.74 12.51 18.34
C ALA A 65 -2.78 12.65 19.46
N PRO A 66 -4.05 12.96 19.15
CA PRO A 66 -5.10 12.89 20.15
C PRO A 66 -5.14 11.47 20.72
N ALA A 67 -5.14 11.32 22.05
CA ALA A 67 -5.15 10.01 22.73
C ALA A 67 -6.32 9.09 22.30
N GLU A 68 -7.35 9.69 21.71
CA GLU A 68 -8.54 9.07 21.11
C GLU A 68 -8.32 8.43 19.72
N ASN A 69 -7.17 8.64 19.06
CA ASN A 69 -6.87 8.15 17.70
C ASN A 69 -5.87 6.98 17.65
N ASP A 70 -5.72 6.25 18.76
CA ASP A 70 -4.78 5.17 19.08
C ASP A 70 -4.42 4.18 17.93
N GLY A 71 -3.58 4.59 16.98
CA GLY A 71 -3.17 3.74 15.87
C GLY A 71 -4.29 3.42 14.87
N GLU A 72 -5.41 4.15 14.90
CA GLU A 72 -6.63 3.67 14.28
C GLU A 72 -6.63 3.89 12.76
N PHE A 73 -6.79 2.78 12.04
CA PHE A 73 -7.21 2.79 10.66
C PHE A 73 -8.58 3.46 10.52
N ALA A 74 -8.77 4.31 9.52
CA ALA A 74 -10.06 4.91 9.21
C ALA A 74 -10.51 4.52 7.80
N VAL A 75 -11.82 4.38 7.61
CA VAL A 75 -12.39 4.34 6.26
C VAL A 75 -12.23 5.71 5.64
N GLU A 76 -11.61 5.75 4.48
CA GLU A 76 -11.20 6.95 3.78
C GLU A 76 -11.88 7.00 2.42
N HIS A 77 -12.44 8.18 2.11
CA HIS A 77 -12.96 8.49 0.79
C HIS A 77 -11.80 8.85 -0.13
N PHE A 78 -11.51 8.01 -1.12
CA PHE A 78 -10.48 8.32 -2.11
C PHE A 78 -10.76 9.67 -2.77
N ARG A 79 -11.99 9.86 -3.23
CA ARG A 79 -12.55 11.14 -3.68
C ARG A 79 -13.31 11.80 -2.52
N PRO A 80 -12.85 12.94 -1.97
CA PRO A 80 -13.46 13.57 -0.80
C PRO A 80 -14.93 13.94 -1.04
N LYS A 81 -15.79 13.70 -0.05
CA LYS A 81 -17.23 14.01 -0.15
C LYS A 81 -17.56 15.51 -0.24
N GLY A 82 -16.67 16.36 0.25
CA GLY A 82 -16.88 17.81 0.33
C GLY A 82 -15.74 18.57 -0.33
N ILE A 83 -15.78 19.90 -0.17
CA ILE A 83 -14.85 20.86 -0.80
C ILE A 83 -13.41 20.33 -0.76
N THR A 84 -12.78 20.24 -1.93
CA THR A 84 -11.39 19.83 -2.01
C THR A 84 -10.47 21.04 -1.79
N ALA A 85 -9.53 20.93 -0.86
CA ALA A 85 -8.49 21.93 -0.73
C ALA A 85 -7.50 21.83 -1.89
N ARG A 86 -6.93 22.98 -2.28
CA ARG A 86 -5.83 23.02 -3.25
C ARG A 86 -4.61 22.30 -2.69
N TRP A 87 -3.85 21.69 -3.59
CA TRP A 87 -2.54 21.09 -3.35
C TRP A 87 -1.67 21.43 -4.58
N PRO A 88 -0.35 21.63 -4.47
CA PRO A 88 0.57 21.40 -3.34
C PRO A 88 0.53 22.40 -2.18
N ASP A 89 1.01 21.96 -1.02
CA ASP A 89 1.50 22.85 0.04
C ASP A 89 2.98 23.24 -0.18
N ARG A 90 3.52 24.16 0.64
CA ARG A 90 4.92 24.63 0.51
C ARG A 90 5.94 23.49 0.53
N PHE A 91 5.73 22.49 1.39
CA PHE A 91 6.64 21.35 1.54
C PHE A 91 6.60 20.44 0.32
N SER A 92 5.43 20.33 -0.31
CA SER A 92 5.25 19.56 -1.54
C SER A 92 5.93 20.28 -2.72
N LEU A 93 5.89 21.61 -2.78
CA LEU A 93 6.54 22.40 -3.84
C LEU A 93 8.06 22.21 -3.88
N GLU A 94 8.74 22.21 -2.73
CA GLU A 94 10.19 21.94 -2.67
C GLU A 94 10.53 20.57 -3.25
N ARG A 95 9.67 19.58 -3.01
CA ARG A 95 9.86 18.21 -3.49
C ARG A 95 9.53 18.03 -4.96
N PHE A 96 8.72 18.90 -5.55
CA PHE A 96 8.39 18.81 -6.96
C PHE A 96 9.61 19.00 -7.84
N ALA A 97 10.54 19.87 -7.45
CA ALA A 97 11.80 20.05 -8.16
C ALA A 97 12.60 18.74 -8.22
N HIS A 98 12.70 18.01 -7.11
CA HIS A 98 13.40 16.72 -7.05
C HIS A 98 12.78 15.67 -7.99
N TYR A 99 11.45 15.63 -8.10
CA TYR A 99 10.75 14.66 -8.96
C TYR A 99 10.49 15.17 -10.39
N GLY A 100 10.85 16.43 -10.70
CA GLY A 100 10.51 17.07 -11.97
C GLY A 100 8.99 17.13 -12.21
N ILE A 101 8.22 17.52 -11.19
CA ILE A 101 6.77 17.75 -11.29
C ILE A 101 6.56 19.23 -11.56
N ASP A 102 5.82 19.58 -12.62
CA ASP A 102 5.36 20.96 -12.81
C ASP A 102 4.21 21.25 -11.84
N PRO A 103 4.34 22.24 -10.92
CA PRO A 103 3.24 22.61 -10.02
C PRO A 103 1.93 22.91 -10.76
N LYS A 104 1.99 23.47 -11.98
CA LYS A 104 0.81 23.86 -12.77
C LYS A 104 -0.10 22.69 -13.09
N VAL A 105 0.42 21.47 -13.18
CA VAL A 105 -0.36 20.28 -13.56
C VAL A 105 -1.12 19.65 -12.40
N VAL A 106 -0.92 20.11 -11.16
CA VAL A 106 -1.48 19.46 -9.96
C VAL A 106 -2.37 20.37 -9.11
N PHE A 107 -2.57 21.64 -9.51
CA PHE A 107 -3.35 22.62 -8.75
C PHE A 107 -4.87 22.41 -8.82
N ASN A 108 -5.35 21.59 -9.76
CA ASN A 108 -6.78 21.39 -9.96
C ASN A 108 -7.34 20.41 -8.92
N GLY A 109 -8.55 20.70 -8.47
CA GLY A 109 -9.36 19.86 -7.60
C GLY A 109 -10.84 20.11 -7.89
N HIS A 110 -11.72 19.27 -7.36
CA HIS A 110 -13.16 19.44 -7.51
C HIS A 110 -13.70 20.34 -6.40
N ALA A 111 -14.03 21.61 -6.73
CA ALA A 111 -14.38 22.63 -5.75
C ALA A 111 -15.49 22.22 -4.76
N ASN A 112 -16.44 21.40 -5.20
CA ASN A 112 -17.57 20.94 -4.37
C ASN A 112 -17.36 19.54 -3.75
N GLY A 113 -16.26 18.85 -4.07
CA GLY A 113 -16.08 17.43 -3.73
C GLY A 113 -17.01 16.50 -4.52
N TYR A 114 -17.14 15.28 -4.03
CA TYR A 114 -17.83 14.16 -4.69
C TYR A 114 -18.91 13.60 -3.79
N ASP A 115 -19.98 14.37 -3.62
CA ASP A 115 -20.97 14.09 -2.60
C ASP A 115 -21.79 12.83 -2.90
N GLU A 116 -22.10 12.61 -4.18
CA GLU A 116 -22.71 11.41 -4.72
C GLU A 116 -21.89 10.14 -4.45
N LEU A 117 -20.56 10.26 -4.34
CA LEU A 117 -19.67 9.15 -4.01
C LEU A 117 -19.53 8.90 -2.51
N ARG A 118 -20.22 9.67 -1.65
CA ARG A 118 -20.04 9.56 -0.19
C ARG A 118 -20.31 8.16 0.33
N PHE A 119 -21.24 7.41 -0.29
CA PHE A 119 -21.66 6.06 0.08
C PHE A 119 -21.30 4.98 -0.95
N SER A 120 -20.40 5.29 -1.90
CA SER A 120 -19.94 4.31 -2.89
C SER A 120 -18.89 3.37 -2.27
N PRO A 121 -19.11 2.04 -2.25
CA PRO A 121 -18.08 1.08 -1.86
C PRO A 121 -16.80 1.17 -2.70
N TRP A 122 -16.93 1.68 -3.92
CA TRP A 122 -15.81 1.85 -4.85
C TRP A 122 -15.03 3.13 -4.65
N ASN A 123 -15.44 3.97 -3.69
CA ASN A 123 -14.73 5.18 -3.29
C ASN A 123 -14.02 5.01 -1.93
N TYR A 124 -14.03 3.80 -1.36
CA TYR A 124 -13.48 3.54 -0.03
C TYR A 124 -12.23 2.70 -0.06
N VAL A 125 -11.32 3.05 0.83
CA VAL A 125 -10.24 2.18 1.34
C VAL A 125 -10.08 2.43 2.82
N VAL A 126 -9.22 1.66 3.47
CA VAL A 126 -8.78 1.92 4.84
C VAL A 126 -7.36 2.49 4.82
N SER A 127 -7.12 3.57 5.56
CA SER A 127 -5.79 4.18 5.66
C SER A 127 -5.48 4.61 7.08
N CYS A 128 -4.19 4.69 7.40
CA CYS A 128 -3.74 5.15 8.72
C CYS A 128 -4.00 6.66 8.88
N TYR A 129 -4.09 7.12 10.13
CA TYR A 129 -4.30 8.53 10.45
C TYR A 129 -3.33 9.47 9.72
N THR A 130 -2.04 9.15 9.70
CA THR A 130 -1.02 9.96 9.00
C THR A 130 -1.34 10.12 7.51
N CYS A 131 -1.71 9.03 6.81
CA CYS A 131 -2.01 9.11 5.39
C CYS A 131 -3.36 9.79 5.15
N ASN A 132 -4.38 9.48 5.94
CA ASN A 132 -5.73 10.02 5.79
C ASN A 132 -5.83 11.47 6.25
N SER A 133 -5.64 11.71 7.54
CA SER A 133 -5.95 12.98 8.19
C SER A 133 -4.84 14.01 8.00
N THR A 134 -3.58 13.61 8.18
CA THR A 134 -2.45 14.55 8.15
C THR A 134 -2.04 14.93 6.73
N LEU A 135 -1.87 13.94 5.85
CA LEU A 135 -1.34 14.16 4.50
C LEU A 135 -2.45 14.44 3.48
N LYS A 136 -3.43 13.54 3.38
CA LYS A 136 -4.50 13.68 2.40
C LYS A 136 -5.52 14.75 2.77
N GLY A 137 -6.08 14.68 3.96
CA GLY A 137 -7.21 15.52 4.38
C GLY A 137 -8.31 15.52 3.32
N ASN A 138 -8.71 16.72 2.92
CA ASN A 138 -9.66 16.95 1.82
C ASN A 138 -8.97 17.26 0.48
N ARG A 139 -7.68 16.97 0.28
CA ARG A 139 -6.98 17.26 -0.97
C ARG A 139 -7.14 16.12 -1.96
N PHE A 140 -7.39 16.44 -3.23
CA PHE A 140 -7.54 15.46 -4.29
C PHE A 140 -7.12 16.07 -5.64
N PRO A 141 -5.82 15.97 -6.00
CA PRO A 141 -5.31 16.59 -7.22
C PRO A 141 -5.79 15.83 -8.47
N ILE A 142 -6.27 16.57 -9.46
CA ILE A 142 -6.69 16.06 -10.78
C ILE A 142 -5.87 16.75 -11.88
N ALA A 143 -5.59 16.06 -12.98
CA ALA A 143 -4.75 16.61 -14.06
C ALA A 143 -5.56 17.46 -15.06
N LEU A 144 -6.86 17.22 -15.16
CA LEU A 144 -7.77 17.92 -16.07
C LEU A 144 -8.86 18.68 -15.31
N ALA A 145 -9.85 19.19 -16.04
CA ALA A 145 -11.00 19.86 -15.46
C ALA A 145 -11.85 18.92 -14.59
N ALA A 146 -12.50 19.49 -13.59
CA ALA A 146 -13.50 18.80 -12.77
C ALA A 146 -14.60 18.22 -13.65
N GLY A 147 -14.88 16.93 -13.47
CA GLY A 147 -15.97 16.24 -14.16
C GLY A 147 -17.30 16.51 -13.47
N VAL A 148 -18.39 16.14 -14.13
CA VAL A 148 -19.70 16.08 -13.48
C VAL A 148 -19.90 14.65 -13.00
N ALA A 149 -20.02 14.48 -11.69
CA ALA A 149 -20.35 13.19 -11.13
C ALA A 149 -21.87 12.98 -11.16
N SER A 150 -22.32 11.96 -11.89
CA SER A 150 -23.75 11.67 -12.11
C SER A 150 -24.21 10.33 -11.51
N GLY A 151 -23.41 9.74 -10.63
CA GLY A 151 -23.73 8.44 -10.02
C GLY A 151 -22.64 7.92 -9.10
N ALA A 152 -22.95 6.84 -8.38
CA ALA A 152 -22.10 6.27 -7.32
C ALA A 152 -21.52 4.88 -7.66
N ASP A 153 -21.85 4.34 -8.82
CA ASP A 153 -21.38 3.01 -9.22
C ASP A 153 -19.97 3.04 -9.82
N ARG A 154 -19.47 1.84 -10.13
CA ARG A 154 -18.15 1.61 -10.70
C ARG A 154 -17.97 2.26 -12.09
N GLN A 155 -19.03 2.32 -12.89
CA GLN A 155 -18.97 2.85 -14.26
C GLN A 155 -18.84 4.37 -14.24
N HIS A 156 -19.57 5.03 -13.35
CA HIS A 156 -19.46 6.47 -13.13
C HIS A 156 -18.07 6.88 -12.66
N ILE A 157 -17.47 6.14 -11.72
CA ILE A 157 -16.09 6.37 -11.29
C ILE A 157 -15.11 6.18 -12.45
N ALA A 158 -15.31 5.15 -13.29
CA ALA A 158 -14.48 4.94 -14.47
C ALA A 158 -14.59 6.08 -15.49
N ALA A 159 -15.78 6.66 -15.66
CA ALA A 159 -15.97 7.86 -16.49
C ALA A 159 -15.24 9.08 -15.90
N LEU A 160 -15.36 9.33 -14.59
CA LEU A 160 -14.62 10.39 -13.90
C LEU A 160 -13.10 10.22 -14.01
N ASN A 161 -12.59 8.98 -13.96
CA ASN A 161 -11.17 8.72 -14.14
C ASN A 161 -10.67 9.14 -15.53
N LYS A 162 -11.51 9.05 -16.57
CA LYS A 162 -11.18 9.50 -17.92
C LYS A 162 -11.22 11.01 -18.06
N THR A 163 -12.23 11.67 -17.49
CA THR A 163 -12.44 13.11 -17.64
C THR A 163 -11.50 13.94 -16.76
N GLU A 164 -11.28 13.53 -15.52
CA GLU A 164 -10.50 14.30 -14.54
C GLU A 164 -9.03 13.89 -14.49
N ARG A 165 -8.74 12.63 -14.82
CA ARG A 165 -7.41 12.00 -14.69
C ARG A 165 -6.80 12.25 -13.30
N PRO A 166 -7.32 11.58 -12.25
CA PRO A 166 -6.81 11.72 -10.88
C PRO A 166 -5.32 11.47 -10.79
N LEU A 167 -4.62 12.29 -10.02
CA LEU A 167 -3.17 12.19 -9.90
C LEU A 167 -2.72 11.23 -8.79
N LEU A 168 -3.58 10.95 -7.82
CA LEU A 168 -3.36 9.89 -6.83
C LEU A 168 -3.71 8.53 -7.42
N LEU A 169 -2.98 7.50 -7.01
CA LEU A 169 -3.27 6.10 -7.34
C LEU A 169 -4.34 5.53 -6.40
N PHE A 170 -5.33 4.85 -6.96
CA PHE A 170 -6.37 4.15 -6.21
C PHE A 170 -6.11 2.64 -6.17
N PRO A 171 -5.92 2.03 -4.99
CA PRO A 171 -5.50 0.63 -4.93
C PRO A 171 -6.66 -0.38 -5.01
N LEU A 172 -7.93 0.01 -4.93
CA LEU A 172 -9.04 -0.94 -4.85
C LEU A 172 -9.43 -1.52 -6.22
N GLY A 173 -9.37 -2.85 -6.33
CA GLY A 173 -9.88 -3.61 -7.46
C GLY A 173 -9.14 -3.29 -8.77
N ALA A 174 -9.90 -3.05 -9.83
CA ALA A 174 -9.38 -2.74 -11.17
C ALA A 174 -10.01 -1.49 -11.77
N LEU A 175 -10.30 -0.50 -10.94
CA LEU A 175 -10.77 0.82 -11.36
C LEU A 175 -9.65 1.72 -11.88
N ASP A 176 -8.41 1.36 -11.59
CA ASP A 176 -7.24 2.18 -11.82
C ASP A 176 -6.03 1.33 -12.26
N VAL A 177 -4.96 2.01 -12.66
CA VAL A 177 -3.65 1.42 -12.90
C VAL A 177 -3.17 0.68 -11.65
N ASP A 178 -2.47 -0.44 -11.84
CA ASP A 178 -1.89 -1.15 -10.71
C ASP A 178 -0.83 -0.28 -10.03
N PRO A 179 -0.94 -0.01 -8.72
CA PRO A 179 0.12 0.68 -8.00
C PRO A 179 1.49 0.02 -8.15
N GLU A 180 1.58 -1.31 -8.25
CA GLU A 180 2.85 -2.03 -8.47
C GLU A 180 3.36 -1.88 -9.92
N HIS A 181 2.48 -1.53 -10.87
CA HIS A 181 2.90 -1.14 -12.22
C HIS A 181 3.39 0.32 -12.27
N ALA A 182 2.82 1.19 -11.45
CA ALA A 182 3.16 2.61 -11.43
C ALA A 182 4.40 2.94 -10.57
N ILE A 183 4.57 2.26 -9.44
CA ILE A 183 5.63 2.49 -8.45
C ILE A 183 6.59 1.30 -8.45
N GLY A 184 7.84 1.55 -8.83
CA GLY A 184 8.97 0.66 -8.63
C GLY A 184 9.72 0.97 -7.33
N TRP A 185 10.86 0.30 -7.14
CA TRP A 185 11.64 0.40 -5.90
C TRP A 185 13.15 0.42 -6.18
N ASN A 186 13.86 1.27 -5.45
CA ASN A 186 15.31 1.23 -5.27
C ASN A 186 15.61 0.98 -3.78
N GLY A 187 15.86 -0.28 -3.43
CA GLY A 187 15.88 -0.71 -2.04
C GLY A 187 14.54 -0.43 -1.34
N VAL A 188 14.57 0.35 -0.26
CA VAL A 188 13.37 0.77 0.50
C VAL A 188 12.67 2.02 -0.05
N ILE A 189 13.28 2.67 -1.05
CA ILE A 189 12.83 3.96 -1.60
C ILE A 189 11.92 3.67 -2.81
N PRO A 190 10.63 4.08 -2.77
CA PRO A 190 9.75 3.96 -3.92
C PRO A 190 10.15 4.98 -4.97
N ILE A 191 10.16 4.55 -6.23
CA ILE A 191 10.46 5.37 -7.39
C ILE A 191 9.36 5.20 -8.44
N PRO A 192 9.13 6.18 -9.33
CA PRO A 192 8.27 5.94 -10.49
C PRO A 192 8.83 4.78 -11.31
N ASN A 193 7.98 3.86 -11.74
CA ASN A 193 8.43 2.74 -12.55
C ASN A 193 8.93 3.27 -13.92
N PRO A 194 10.22 3.07 -14.28
CA PRO A 194 10.77 3.59 -15.52
C PRO A 194 10.12 3.01 -16.79
N THR A 195 9.49 1.84 -16.69
CA THR A 195 8.80 1.21 -17.83
C THR A 195 7.35 1.64 -17.99
N ALA A 196 6.81 2.44 -17.05
CA ALA A 196 5.43 2.91 -17.13
C ALA A 196 5.29 4.09 -18.09
N THR A 197 4.08 4.36 -18.57
CA THR A 197 3.80 5.54 -19.41
C THR A 197 4.08 6.84 -18.67
N ALA A 198 4.38 7.94 -19.38
CA ALA A 198 4.65 9.24 -18.76
C ALA A 198 3.52 9.71 -17.83
N ALA A 199 2.26 9.48 -18.23
CA ALA A 199 1.11 9.79 -17.39
C ALA A 199 1.08 8.94 -16.10
N THR A 200 1.41 7.65 -16.18
CA THR A 200 1.48 6.77 -15.00
C THR A 200 2.66 7.12 -14.10
N GLN A 201 3.81 7.46 -14.68
CA GLN A 201 4.97 7.94 -13.94
C GLN A 201 4.65 9.24 -13.19
N LEU A 202 3.93 10.18 -13.80
CA LEU A 202 3.49 11.40 -13.13
C LEU A 202 2.62 11.08 -11.90
N ARG A 203 1.67 10.16 -12.03
CA ARG A 203 0.81 9.73 -10.91
C ARG A 203 1.60 9.05 -9.80
N ALA A 204 2.59 8.24 -10.15
CA ALA A 204 3.52 7.65 -9.19
C ALA A 204 4.31 8.72 -8.44
N LYS A 205 4.90 9.70 -9.16
CA LYS A 205 5.62 10.83 -8.57
C LYS A 205 4.73 11.62 -7.61
N VAL A 206 3.54 12.01 -8.05
CA VAL A 206 2.58 12.74 -7.22
C VAL A 206 2.20 11.93 -6.00
N THR A 207 1.87 10.64 -6.14
CA THR A 207 1.51 9.76 -5.02
C THR A 207 2.66 9.62 -4.01
N ILE A 208 3.90 9.44 -4.48
CA ILE A 208 5.10 9.34 -3.63
C ILE A 208 5.31 10.64 -2.85
N VAL A 209 5.21 11.79 -3.52
CA VAL A 209 5.38 13.10 -2.87
C VAL A 209 4.25 13.35 -1.87
N PHE A 210 3.01 13.17 -2.30
CA PHE A 210 1.79 13.45 -1.54
C PHE A 210 1.74 12.66 -0.23
N PHE A 211 2.03 11.36 -0.27
CA PHE A 211 2.04 10.50 0.93
C PHE A 211 3.41 10.37 1.60
N ARG A 212 4.41 11.12 1.12
CA ARG A 212 5.79 11.10 1.64
C ARG A 212 6.35 9.67 1.72
N LEU A 213 6.10 8.89 0.68
CA LEU A 213 6.41 7.46 0.67
C LEU A 213 7.91 7.17 0.61
N ASP A 214 8.71 8.14 0.17
CA ASP A 214 10.17 8.13 0.14
C ASP A 214 10.82 8.48 1.48
N GLY A 215 10.04 8.67 2.55
CA GLY A 215 10.57 8.89 3.89
C GLY A 215 10.92 10.33 4.23
N VAL A 216 10.86 11.26 3.27
CA VAL A 216 11.08 12.69 3.56
C VAL A 216 9.94 13.19 4.45
N GLY A 217 10.26 13.50 5.70
CA GLY A 217 9.26 13.81 6.73
C GLY A 217 8.52 12.59 7.29
N ARG A 218 8.98 11.36 6.98
CA ARG A 218 8.54 10.07 7.54
C ARG A 218 9.70 9.06 7.63
N PRO A 219 10.84 9.36 8.27
CA PRO A 219 12.03 8.50 8.26
C PRO A 219 11.76 7.08 8.78
N ARG A 220 10.91 6.93 9.80
CA ARG A 220 10.46 5.64 10.34
C ARG A 220 9.82 4.72 9.30
N LEU A 221 9.19 5.28 8.26
CA LEU A 221 8.63 4.49 7.17
C LEU A 221 9.72 3.72 6.41
N LEU A 222 10.86 4.37 6.14
CA LEU A 222 12.00 3.71 5.51
C LEU A 222 12.66 2.71 6.43
N GLU A 223 12.86 3.07 7.70
CA GLU A 223 13.43 2.16 8.70
C GLU A 223 12.60 0.89 8.84
N ALA A 224 11.27 1.02 8.90
CA ALA A 224 10.37 -0.12 9.03
C ALA A 224 10.44 -1.02 7.78
N ARG A 225 10.50 -0.44 6.58
CA ARG A 225 10.74 -1.21 5.34
C ARG A 225 12.08 -1.91 5.36
N PHE A 226 13.14 -1.23 5.80
CA PHE A 226 14.48 -1.79 5.89
C PHE A 226 14.51 -3.00 6.83
N ARG A 227 13.88 -2.88 8.00
CA ARG A 227 13.74 -4.00 8.95
C ARG A 227 13.00 -5.19 8.33
N GLN A 228 11.92 -4.95 7.58
CA GLN A 228 11.19 -6.02 6.89
C GLN A 228 12.01 -6.68 5.78
N LEU A 229 12.84 -5.92 5.05
CA LEU A 229 13.75 -6.48 4.06
C LEU A 229 14.86 -7.33 4.71
N GLY A 230 15.43 -6.88 5.83
CA GLY A 230 16.39 -7.67 6.61
C GLY A 230 15.78 -8.99 7.12
N ALA A 231 14.54 -8.93 7.65
CA ALA A 231 13.80 -10.13 8.05
C ALA A 231 13.53 -11.07 6.86
N LEU A 232 13.13 -10.51 5.71
CA LEU A 232 12.89 -11.27 4.49
C LEU A 232 14.16 -12.00 4.01
N ILE A 233 15.33 -11.36 4.04
CA ILE A 233 16.60 -12.03 3.70
C ILE A 233 16.81 -13.25 4.60
N GLY A 234 16.62 -13.10 5.91
CA GLY A 234 16.66 -14.23 6.85
C GLY A 234 15.69 -15.34 6.43
N LEU A 235 14.44 -15.01 6.14
CA LEU A 235 13.42 -15.97 5.71
C LEU A 235 13.74 -16.64 4.38
N ILE A 236 14.26 -15.91 3.38
CA ILE A 236 14.66 -16.48 2.09
C ILE A 236 15.73 -17.55 2.30
N THR A 237 16.67 -17.34 3.22
CA THR A 237 17.67 -18.37 3.52
C THR A 237 17.08 -19.58 4.22
N LEU A 238 16.07 -19.39 5.08
CA LEU A 238 15.53 -20.44 5.97
C LEU A 238 14.40 -21.27 5.35
N LEU A 239 13.56 -20.65 4.53
CA LEU A 239 12.29 -21.22 4.05
C LEU A 239 12.44 -21.85 2.65
N PRO A 240 11.63 -22.87 2.32
CA PRO A 240 11.47 -23.34 0.95
C PRO A 240 10.72 -22.31 0.09
N GLU A 241 10.90 -22.37 -1.23
CA GLU A 241 10.43 -21.35 -2.20
C GLU A 241 8.95 -20.95 -2.04
N MET A 242 8.06 -21.94 -1.90
CA MET A 242 6.62 -21.69 -1.76
C MET A 242 6.28 -20.85 -0.52
N ASP A 243 6.99 -21.07 0.58
CA ASP A 243 6.78 -20.34 1.83
C ASP A 243 7.35 -18.90 1.74
N ARG A 244 8.29 -18.64 0.82
CA ARG A 244 8.85 -17.30 0.57
C ARG A 244 7.84 -16.40 -0.14
N GLU A 245 7.16 -16.91 -1.18
CA GLU A 245 6.12 -16.17 -1.91
C GLU A 245 4.92 -15.82 -1.00
N ALA A 246 4.57 -16.72 -0.09
CA ALA A 246 3.58 -16.46 0.94
C ALA A 246 4.05 -15.36 1.91
N ALA A 247 5.29 -15.42 2.38
CA ALA A 247 5.85 -14.43 3.30
C ALA A 247 5.85 -13.00 2.72
N VAL A 248 6.30 -12.83 1.47
CA VAL A 248 6.33 -11.49 0.81
C VAL A 248 4.93 -10.93 0.55
N SER A 249 3.91 -11.80 0.51
CA SER A 249 2.52 -11.43 0.24
C SER A 249 1.67 -11.24 1.50
N ALA A 250 2.15 -11.64 2.67
CA ALA A 250 1.38 -11.57 3.92
C ALA A 250 1.83 -10.43 4.85
N GLY A 251 3.08 -10.01 4.80
CA GLY A 251 3.63 -8.98 5.70
C GLY A 251 3.18 -7.54 5.38
N PRO A 252 3.58 -6.54 6.17
CA PRO A 252 3.48 -5.12 5.78
C PRO A 252 4.46 -4.79 4.65
N PHE A 253 4.27 -3.64 4.00
CA PHE A 253 5.14 -3.13 2.93
C PHE A 253 5.32 -4.10 1.74
N ARG A 254 4.27 -4.86 1.40
CA ARG A 254 4.27 -5.96 0.44
C ARG A 254 4.83 -5.58 -0.93
N ALA A 255 4.52 -4.38 -1.43
CA ALA A 255 5.04 -3.96 -2.73
C ALA A 255 6.59 -3.86 -2.71
N CYS A 256 7.15 -3.33 -1.62
CA CYS A 256 8.60 -3.26 -1.42
C CYS A 256 9.21 -4.66 -1.30
N LEU A 257 8.61 -5.53 -0.49
CA LEU A 257 9.08 -6.91 -0.29
C LEU A 257 9.04 -7.72 -1.58
N ARG A 258 7.96 -7.62 -2.36
CA ARG A 258 7.80 -8.30 -3.65
C ARG A 258 8.79 -7.80 -4.68
N ALA A 259 8.98 -6.48 -4.79
CA ALA A 259 9.96 -5.91 -5.71
C ALA A 259 11.38 -6.36 -5.38
N PHE A 260 11.76 -6.31 -4.10
CA PHE A 260 13.04 -6.82 -3.63
C PHE A 260 13.18 -8.32 -3.90
N TYR A 261 12.16 -9.13 -3.61
CA TYR A 261 12.21 -10.57 -3.83
C TYR A 261 12.33 -10.93 -5.32
N ALA A 262 11.61 -10.21 -6.19
CA ALA A 262 11.71 -10.36 -7.63
C ALA A 262 13.11 -10.03 -8.15
N GLU A 263 13.77 -9.01 -7.59
CA GLU A 263 15.17 -8.70 -7.88
C GLU A 263 16.12 -9.75 -7.32
N TRP A 264 15.93 -10.18 -6.09
CA TRP A 264 16.72 -11.23 -5.43
C TRP A 264 16.73 -12.52 -6.26
N LYS A 265 15.58 -12.93 -6.80
CA LYS A 265 15.48 -14.10 -7.69
C LYS A 265 16.32 -13.96 -8.97
N LYS A 266 16.57 -12.74 -9.45
CA LYS A 266 17.39 -12.46 -10.63
C LYS A 266 18.87 -12.33 -10.28
N SER A 267 19.18 -11.58 -9.23
CA SER A 267 20.53 -11.34 -8.73
C SER A 267 20.50 -11.01 -7.23
N PRO A 268 20.81 -12.00 -6.36
CA PRO A 268 20.96 -11.76 -4.92
C PRO A 268 21.99 -10.68 -4.60
N GLN A 269 23.08 -10.62 -5.37
CA GLN A 269 24.14 -9.62 -5.21
C GLN A 269 23.62 -8.20 -5.47
N ALA A 270 22.91 -7.98 -6.58
CA ALA A 270 22.35 -6.66 -6.90
C ALA A 270 21.29 -6.23 -5.87
N ALA A 271 20.40 -7.15 -5.48
CA ALA A 271 19.38 -6.88 -4.46
C ALA A 271 20.02 -6.48 -3.13
N ALA A 272 21.04 -7.21 -2.68
CA ALA A 272 21.70 -6.94 -1.41
C ALA A 272 22.55 -5.65 -1.44
N ALA A 273 23.20 -5.33 -2.57
CA ALA A 273 23.92 -4.07 -2.73
C ALA A 273 23.02 -2.84 -2.52
N ARG A 274 21.74 -2.92 -2.91
CA ARG A 274 20.74 -1.85 -2.67
C ARG A 274 20.37 -1.64 -1.21
N LEU A 275 20.70 -2.59 -0.34
CA LEU A 275 20.55 -2.46 1.11
C LEU A 275 21.84 -1.98 1.79
N GLY A 276 22.90 -1.74 1.03
CA GLY A 276 24.23 -1.47 1.58
C GLY A 276 24.86 -2.69 2.26
N ALA A 277 24.41 -3.91 1.94
CA ALA A 277 25.04 -5.13 2.45
C ALA A 277 26.45 -5.26 1.86
N THR A 278 27.40 -5.65 2.70
CA THR A 278 28.79 -5.89 2.27
C THR A 278 28.88 -7.14 1.40
N ASN A 279 29.86 -7.20 0.49
CA ASN A 279 30.10 -8.39 -0.33
C ASN A 279 30.25 -9.67 0.52
N ALA A 280 30.85 -9.58 1.71
CA ALA A 280 31.00 -10.70 2.63
C ALA A 280 29.65 -11.22 3.17
N GLU A 281 28.71 -10.32 3.50
CA GLU A 281 27.36 -10.70 3.91
C GLU A 281 26.60 -11.35 2.76
N ILE A 282 26.75 -10.81 1.55
CA ILE A 282 26.16 -11.33 0.33
C ILE A 282 26.66 -12.75 0.03
N GLU A 283 27.96 -12.98 0.07
CA GLU A 283 28.58 -14.28 -0.16
C GLU A 283 28.14 -15.30 0.89
N LYS A 284 28.08 -14.89 2.17
CA LYS A 284 27.59 -15.76 3.25
C LYS A 284 26.14 -16.17 3.03
N ILE A 285 25.27 -15.24 2.62
CA ILE A 285 23.87 -15.52 2.31
C ILE A 285 23.76 -16.44 1.09
N ALA A 286 24.49 -16.15 0.00
CA ALA A 286 24.47 -16.94 -1.23
C ALA A 286 24.97 -18.37 -0.99
N ALA A 287 26.06 -18.54 -0.22
CA ALA A 287 26.58 -19.86 0.16
C ALA A 287 25.56 -20.65 1.00
N ALA A 288 24.86 -19.99 1.94
CA ALA A 288 23.82 -20.63 2.74
C ALA A 288 22.62 -21.08 1.88
N VAL A 289 22.20 -20.27 0.90
CA VAL A 289 21.12 -20.61 -0.04
C VAL A 289 21.51 -21.82 -0.91
N GLU A 290 22.71 -21.82 -1.48
CA GLU A 290 23.18 -22.91 -2.34
C GLU A 290 23.41 -24.21 -1.55
N ALA A 291 23.97 -24.12 -0.34
CA ALA A 291 24.12 -25.27 0.54
C ALA A 291 22.78 -25.92 0.88
N ARG A 292 21.74 -25.11 1.16
CA ARG A 292 20.38 -25.62 1.39
C ARG A 292 19.74 -26.20 0.14
N ARG A 293 19.94 -25.59 -1.03
CA ARG A 293 19.47 -26.13 -2.31
C ARG A 293 20.04 -27.53 -2.57
N LYS A 294 21.34 -27.73 -2.31
CA LYS A 294 22.01 -29.05 -2.38
C LYS A 294 21.49 -30.02 -1.31
N ALA A 295 21.24 -29.55 -0.08
CA ALA A 295 20.68 -30.38 0.98
C ALA A 295 19.23 -30.83 0.71
N ALA A 296 18.43 -29.97 0.08
CA ALA A 296 17.07 -30.30 -0.35
C ALA A 296 17.08 -31.30 -1.51
N ALA A 297 17.91 -31.07 -2.53
CA ALA A 297 18.05 -31.95 -3.68
C ALA A 297 18.56 -33.36 -3.30
N SER A 298 19.40 -33.47 -2.26
CA SER A 298 19.91 -34.75 -1.76
C SER A 298 18.94 -35.49 -0.82
N GLY A 299 17.71 -34.98 -0.60
CA GLY A 299 16.74 -35.58 0.32
C GLY A 299 17.15 -35.52 1.80
N LYS A 300 18.22 -34.80 2.14
CA LYS A 300 18.71 -34.65 3.53
C LYS A 300 17.81 -33.74 4.37
N LEU A 301 17.03 -32.87 3.74
CA LEU A 301 15.90 -32.17 4.39
C LEU A 301 14.67 -33.07 4.47
N ARG A 302 14.76 -34.18 5.21
CA ARG A 302 13.55 -34.90 5.63
C ARG A 302 12.80 -34.03 6.62
N ARG A 303 11.61 -33.54 6.23
CA ARG A 303 10.66 -32.87 7.13
C ARG A 303 10.55 -33.70 8.41
N ALA A 304 10.96 -33.13 9.54
CA ALA A 304 10.72 -33.74 10.84
C ALA A 304 9.21 -33.96 10.96
N ARG A 305 8.78 -35.23 10.91
CA ARG A 305 7.36 -35.57 11.04
C ARG A 305 6.95 -35.12 12.44
N PRO A 306 5.93 -34.24 12.58
CA PRO A 306 5.53 -33.78 13.91
C PRO A 306 5.19 -34.99 14.77
N LYS A 307 5.85 -35.11 15.93
CA LYS A 307 5.59 -36.20 16.88
C LYS A 307 4.11 -36.12 17.24
N ARG A 308 3.36 -37.16 16.88
CA ARG A 308 1.94 -37.31 17.19
C ARG A 308 1.79 -37.14 18.71
N ALA A 309 1.11 -36.09 19.15
CA ALA A 309 0.86 -35.87 20.57
C ALA A 309 0.18 -37.11 21.14
N LYS A 310 0.77 -37.69 22.20
CA LYS A 310 0.16 -38.82 22.92
C LYS A 310 -1.17 -38.33 23.49
N LYS A 311 -2.26 -39.02 23.13
CA LYS A 311 -3.58 -38.78 23.74
C LYS A 311 -3.44 -38.90 25.27
N PRO A 312 -4.03 -37.99 26.06
CA PRO A 312 -4.09 -38.15 27.50
C PRO A 312 -4.90 -39.41 27.81
N THR A 313 -4.30 -40.32 28.59
CA THR A 313 -5.00 -41.44 29.21
C THR A 313 -5.95 -40.91 30.28
N ARG A 314 -7.18 -41.41 30.25
CA ARG A 314 -8.28 -41.08 31.17
C ARG A 314 -7.95 -41.44 32.61
#